data_AF-A0A6H5HMT6-F1
#
_entry.id   AF-A0A6H5HMT6-F1
#
_cell.length_a   1.000
_cell.length_b   1.000
_cell.length_c   1.000
_cell.angle_alpha   90.00
_cell.angle_beta   90.00
_cell.angle_gamma   90.00
#
_symmetry.space_group_name_H-M   'P 1'
#
loop_
_entity.id
_entity.type
_entity.pdbx_description
1 polymer ?
#
loop_
_entity_poly.entity_id
_entity_poly.type
_entity_poly.pdbx_seq_one_letter_code
_entity_poly.pdbx_strand_id
1 'polypeptide(L)'
;MSSSYGGERKKFYCREWVFMKLSHLVEQKKAGGALIVGGPGSGKTAICAEITYPTAASISPDALAIDPDEGFRRAVIIPLAQIQPPPSLSYFILVDSIDEVVFASTKPPGPISHGGSKTIGDLLANNHHLLPSWLLLFITARRQNKHIAKAFSSYKRITIDDLRKSQVVRDVQQYILLRLESEECLRRQMCRGTAETLNQLHIKSNGCFLYLERVLDGVADGCIVLREVRDIPGTLNGLYLWLCQRLLTAKHFSKVRTPTWASGLDQSPSRLGQSP
;
A
#
# COMPACT_ATOMS: atom_id res chain seq x y z
N MET A 1 2.45 -15.71 -30.00
CA MET A 1 1.67 -16.60 -29.12
C MET A 1 1.18 -15.77 -27.95
N SER A 2 -0.06 -15.31 -28.08
CA SER A 2 -0.86 -14.53 -27.14
C SER A 2 -1.40 -15.45 -26.03
N SER A 3 -1.18 -15.08 -24.76
CA SER A 3 -1.87 -15.73 -23.64
C SER A 3 -2.98 -14.81 -23.15
N SER A 4 -4.20 -15.18 -23.51
CA SER A 4 -5.48 -14.56 -23.17
C SER A 4 -5.78 -14.68 -21.68
N TYR A 5 -5.85 -13.55 -20.99
CA TYR A 5 -6.68 -13.36 -19.79
C TYR A 5 -7.52 -12.10 -20.00
N GLY A 6 -8.51 -12.21 -20.86
CA GLY A 6 -9.53 -11.20 -21.10
C GLY A 6 -10.71 -11.91 -21.74
N GLY A 7 -11.69 -12.32 -20.94
CA GLY A 7 -12.91 -12.91 -21.49
C GLY A 7 -13.60 -11.87 -22.38
N GLU A 8 -13.72 -12.16 -23.68
CA GLU A 8 -14.48 -11.32 -24.61
C GLU A 8 -15.93 -11.21 -24.14
N ARG A 9 -16.35 -9.99 -23.78
CA ARG A 9 -17.72 -9.71 -23.41
C ARG A 9 -18.61 -9.80 -24.66
N LYS A 10 -19.73 -10.53 -24.55
CA LYS A 10 -20.75 -10.56 -25.61
C LYS A 10 -21.29 -9.14 -25.84
N LYS A 11 -21.24 -8.68 -27.09
CA LYS A 11 -21.70 -7.35 -27.50
C LYS A 11 -23.20 -7.18 -27.18
N PHE A 12 -23.56 -6.02 -26.65
CA PHE A 12 -24.95 -5.63 -26.42
C PHE A 12 -25.54 -5.12 -27.75
N TYR A 13 -26.75 -5.55 -28.09
CA TYR A 13 -27.42 -5.21 -29.35
C TYR A 13 -28.85 -4.74 -29.09
N CYS A 14 -29.31 -3.76 -29.89
CA CYS A 14 -30.67 -3.20 -29.86
C CYS A 14 -30.96 -2.35 -28.61
N ARG A 15 -32.11 -1.65 -28.62
CA ARG A 15 -32.58 -0.76 -27.52
C ARG A 15 -31.78 0.53 -27.38
N GLU A 16 -31.10 0.97 -28.45
CA GLU A 16 -30.33 2.23 -28.54
C GLU A 16 -31.19 3.46 -28.19
N TRP A 17 -32.48 3.42 -28.55
CA TRP A 17 -33.45 4.47 -28.21
C TRP A 17 -33.63 4.70 -26.71
N VAL A 18 -33.37 3.67 -25.87
CA VAL A 18 -33.44 3.80 -24.39
C VAL A 18 -32.31 4.71 -23.93
N PHE A 19 -31.10 4.52 -24.44
CA PHE A 19 -29.94 5.35 -24.12
C PHE A 19 -30.14 6.79 -24.59
N MET A 20 -30.66 7.02 -25.80
CA MET A 20 -30.96 8.38 -26.29
C MET A 20 -31.97 9.11 -25.38
N LYS A 21 -33.02 8.42 -24.89
CA LYS A 21 -33.99 9.00 -23.95
C LYS A 21 -33.37 9.31 -22.60
N LEU A 22 -32.50 8.43 -22.08
CA LEU A 22 -31.79 8.66 -20.82
C LEU A 22 -30.83 9.85 -20.93
N SER A 23 -30.05 9.95 -22.01
CA SER A 23 -29.17 11.11 -22.27
C SER A 23 -29.95 12.42 -22.32
N HIS A 24 -31.07 12.45 -23.04
CA HIS A 24 -31.91 13.64 -23.12
C HIS A 24 -32.55 14.02 -21.77
N LEU A 25 -32.89 13.06 -20.91
CA LEU A 25 -33.37 13.33 -19.55
C LEU A 25 -32.27 13.99 -18.68
N VAL A 26 -31.02 13.52 -18.82
CA VAL A 26 -29.85 14.09 -18.13
C VAL A 26 -29.59 15.51 -18.63
N GLU A 27 -29.60 15.73 -19.95
CA GLU A 27 -29.38 17.06 -20.58
C GLU A 27 -30.43 18.08 -20.16
N GLN A 28 -31.70 17.67 -20.05
CA GLN A 28 -32.79 18.56 -19.64
C GLN A 28 -32.81 18.86 -18.13
N LYS A 29 -31.90 18.28 -17.33
CA LYS A 29 -31.85 18.40 -15.85
C LYS A 29 -33.22 18.21 -15.18
N LYS A 30 -34.08 17.35 -15.74
CA LYS A 30 -35.39 17.06 -15.16
C LYS A 30 -35.20 16.24 -13.89
N ALA A 31 -35.43 16.88 -12.75
CA ALA A 31 -35.33 16.29 -11.43
C ALA A 31 -36.38 15.17 -11.27
N GLY A 32 -35.93 13.92 -11.23
CA GLY A 32 -36.83 12.78 -10.95
C GLY A 32 -36.32 11.40 -11.35
N GLY A 33 -35.28 11.30 -12.19
CA GLY A 33 -34.74 10.01 -12.64
C GLY A 33 -35.63 9.31 -13.68
N ALA A 34 -35.32 8.05 -14.00
CA ALA A 34 -36.04 7.25 -14.99
C ALA A 34 -36.35 5.84 -14.44
N LEU A 35 -37.60 5.40 -14.59
CA LEU A 35 -38.03 4.05 -14.24
C LEU A 35 -38.03 3.14 -15.49
N ILE A 36 -37.28 2.05 -15.46
CA ILE A 36 -37.21 1.07 -16.56
C ILE A 36 -38.04 -0.17 -16.19
N VAL A 37 -39.17 -0.38 -16.87
CA VAL A 37 -40.10 -1.50 -16.63
C VAL A 37 -40.11 -2.47 -17.80
N GLY A 38 -40.27 -3.77 -17.52
CA GLY A 38 -40.39 -4.83 -18.53
C GLY A 38 -40.54 -6.21 -17.88
N GLY A 39 -41.02 -7.20 -18.65
CA GLY A 39 -41.17 -8.59 -18.17
C GLY A 39 -39.83 -9.31 -17.90
N PRO A 40 -39.84 -10.52 -17.33
CA PRO A 40 -38.63 -11.36 -17.20
C PRO A 40 -37.95 -11.56 -18.56
N GLY A 41 -36.62 -11.53 -18.60
CA GLY A 41 -35.85 -11.68 -19.84
C GLY A 41 -35.83 -10.46 -20.78
N SER A 42 -36.53 -9.37 -20.47
CA SER A 42 -36.63 -8.18 -21.35
C SER A 42 -35.34 -7.34 -21.47
N GLY A 43 -34.23 -7.77 -20.87
CA GLY A 43 -32.94 -7.08 -20.94
C GLY A 43 -32.74 -5.92 -19.95
N LYS A 44 -33.59 -5.74 -18.92
CA LYS A 44 -33.43 -4.66 -17.91
C LYS A 44 -32.05 -4.67 -17.25
N THR A 45 -31.62 -5.83 -16.72
CA THR A 45 -30.31 -5.99 -16.09
C THR A 45 -29.17 -5.78 -17.06
N ALA A 46 -29.32 -6.19 -18.32
CA ALA A 46 -28.32 -5.97 -19.36
C ALA A 46 -28.20 -4.48 -19.73
N ILE A 47 -29.31 -3.75 -19.81
CA ILE A 47 -29.33 -2.30 -19.99
C ILE A 47 -28.69 -1.59 -18.80
N CYS A 48 -29.04 -1.97 -17.55
CA CYS A 48 -28.40 -1.41 -16.36
C CYS A 48 -26.89 -1.65 -16.37
N ALA A 49 -26.45 -2.87 -16.68
CA ALA A 49 -25.02 -3.20 -16.79
C ALA A 49 -24.32 -2.39 -17.88
N GLU A 50 -25.01 -2.06 -18.98
CA GLU A 50 -24.49 -1.22 -20.06
C GLU A 50 -24.46 0.27 -19.70
N ILE A 51 -25.39 0.76 -18.88
CA ILE A 51 -25.42 2.14 -18.37
C ILE A 51 -24.38 2.35 -17.27
N THR A 52 -24.27 1.40 -16.32
CA THR A 52 -23.29 1.43 -15.24
C THR A 52 -21.90 1.01 -15.71
N TYR A 53 -21.79 0.46 -16.92
CA TYR A 53 -20.51 0.38 -17.60
C TYR A 53 -19.95 1.80 -17.64
N PRO A 54 -18.66 2.02 -17.34
CA PRO A 54 -18.09 3.35 -17.21
C PRO A 54 -18.50 4.23 -18.40
N THR A 55 -19.48 5.10 -18.16
CA THR A 55 -20.03 6.02 -19.17
C THR A 55 -19.00 7.11 -19.49
N ALA A 56 -17.93 7.18 -18.70
CA ALA A 56 -16.65 7.72 -19.12
C ALA A 56 -15.78 6.58 -19.68
N ALA A 57 -15.83 6.38 -20.99
CA ALA A 57 -14.62 5.94 -21.67
C ALA A 57 -13.52 6.94 -21.29
N SER A 58 -12.42 6.53 -20.64
CA SER A 58 -11.28 7.45 -20.66
C SER A 58 -9.89 6.91 -20.39
N ILE A 59 -9.64 5.62 -20.13
CA ILE A 59 -8.23 5.21 -20.13
C ILE A 59 -8.06 3.75 -20.55
N SER A 60 -7.60 3.58 -21.80
CA SER A 60 -6.91 2.34 -22.16
C SER A 60 -5.63 2.25 -21.33
N PRO A 61 -5.12 1.03 -21.04
CA PRO A 61 -3.82 0.86 -20.40
C PRO A 61 -2.71 1.62 -21.13
N ASP A 62 -2.80 1.70 -22.46
CA ASP A 62 -1.86 2.44 -23.30
C ASP A 62 -1.93 3.96 -23.07
N ALA A 63 -3.13 4.52 -22.90
CA ALA A 63 -3.29 5.94 -22.60
C ALA A 63 -2.82 6.29 -21.17
N LEU A 64 -3.02 5.37 -20.20
CA LEU A 64 -2.47 5.49 -18.83
C LEU A 64 -0.94 5.50 -18.84
N ALA A 65 -0.33 4.69 -19.71
CA ALA A 65 1.12 4.61 -19.85
C ALA A 65 1.72 5.87 -20.50
N ILE A 66 0.94 6.61 -21.29
CA ILE A 66 1.37 7.85 -21.94
C ILE A 66 1.24 9.04 -20.99
N ASP A 67 0.10 9.19 -20.32
CA ASP A 67 -0.16 10.31 -19.39
C ASP A 67 -0.99 9.84 -18.18
N PRO A 68 -0.32 9.40 -17.10
CA PRO A 68 -1.00 8.91 -15.91
C PRO A 68 -1.76 10.03 -15.17
N ASP A 69 -1.29 11.28 -15.25
CA ASP A 69 -1.91 12.44 -14.61
C ASP A 69 -3.26 12.77 -15.26
N GLU A 70 -3.30 12.83 -16.59
CA GLU A 70 -4.55 13.06 -17.32
C GLU A 70 -5.53 11.88 -17.16
N GLY A 71 -4.99 10.66 -17.13
CA GLY A 71 -5.77 9.46 -16.81
C GLY A 71 -6.44 9.57 -15.44
N PHE A 72 -5.67 9.88 -14.40
CA PHE A 72 -6.18 10.07 -13.04
C PHE A 72 -7.21 11.20 -12.97
N ARG A 73 -6.96 12.31 -13.66
CA ARG A 73 -7.90 13.44 -13.71
C ARG A 73 -9.25 13.03 -14.29
N ARG A 74 -9.26 12.36 -15.44
CA ARG A 74 -10.50 11.97 -16.12
C ARG A 74 -11.26 10.85 -15.40
N ALA A 75 -10.55 9.86 -14.87
CA ALA A 75 -11.20 8.70 -14.26
C ALA A 75 -11.57 8.88 -12.79
N VAL A 76 -10.85 9.74 -12.06
CA VAL A 76 -11.05 9.91 -10.61
C VAL A 76 -11.50 11.32 -10.27
N ILE A 77 -10.74 12.35 -10.64
CA ILE A 77 -11.00 13.72 -10.18
C ILE A 77 -12.30 14.28 -10.75
N ILE A 78 -12.50 14.22 -12.08
CA ILE A 78 -13.68 14.80 -12.73
C ILE A 78 -14.97 14.14 -12.22
N PRO A 79 -15.08 12.80 -12.15
CA PRO A 79 -16.27 12.17 -11.59
C PRO A 79 -16.53 12.56 -10.14
N LEU A 80 -15.49 12.60 -9.29
CA LEU A 80 -15.63 13.03 -7.91
C LEU A 80 -16.11 14.49 -7.81
N ALA A 81 -15.61 15.38 -8.66
CA ALA A 81 -16.05 16.78 -8.68
C ALA A 81 -17.52 16.97 -9.08
N GLN A 82 -18.12 16.00 -9.78
CA GLN A 82 -19.54 16.05 -10.18
C GLN A 82 -20.48 15.50 -9.11
N ILE A 83 -19.96 14.87 -8.06
CA ILE A 83 -20.76 14.31 -6.97
C ILE A 83 -21.10 15.41 -5.96
N GLN A 84 -22.37 15.45 -5.57
CA GLN A 84 -22.85 16.23 -4.42
C GLN A 84 -23.12 15.29 -3.25
N PRO A 85 -22.18 15.16 -2.30
CA PRO A 85 -22.35 14.25 -1.18
C PRO A 85 -23.39 14.80 -0.18
N PRO A 86 -24.11 13.92 0.53
CA PRO A 86 -24.93 14.31 1.67
C PRO A 86 -24.12 15.10 2.72
N PRO A 87 -24.61 16.24 3.21
CA PRO A 87 -23.84 17.13 4.09
C PRO A 87 -23.60 16.59 5.50
N SER A 88 -24.31 15.54 5.91
CA SER A 88 -24.20 14.95 7.25
C SER A 88 -23.06 13.93 7.40
N LEU A 89 -22.34 13.61 6.32
CA LEU A 89 -21.32 12.57 6.31
C LEU A 89 -19.97 13.13 5.85
N SER A 90 -18.91 12.70 6.52
CA SER A 90 -17.53 12.97 6.09
C SER A 90 -17.02 11.81 5.24
N TYR A 91 -16.44 12.13 4.08
CA TYR A 91 -15.87 11.15 3.17
C TYR A 91 -14.35 11.29 3.17
N PHE A 92 -13.66 10.17 3.07
CA PHE A 92 -12.20 10.16 2.93
C PHE A 92 -11.72 9.04 2.01
N ILE A 93 -10.57 9.25 1.39
CA ILE A 93 -9.78 8.22 0.73
C ILE A 93 -8.58 7.91 1.63
N LEU A 94 -8.36 6.64 1.93
CA LEU A 94 -7.13 6.16 2.55
C LEU A 94 -6.25 5.50 1.48
N VAL A 95 -5.04 6.04 1.32
CA VAL A 95 -4.00 5.44 0.47
C VAL A 95 -2.95 4.85 1.38
N ASP A 96 -2.92 3.52 1.44
CA ASP A 96 -1.96 2.80 2.26
C ASP A 96 -0.61 2.68 1.52
N SER A 97 0.47 2.93 2.27
CA SER A 97 1.88 2.78 1.93
C SER A 97 2.24 3.37 0.57
N ILE A 98 1.98 4.68 0.43
CA ILE A 98 2.19 5.45 -0.81
C ILE A 98 3.65 5.46 -1.30
N ASP A 99 4.60 5.05 -0.45
CA ASP A 99 6.02 4.97 -0.73
C ASP A 99 6.51 3.56 -1.14
N GLU A 100 5.61 2.61 -1.43
CA GLU A 100 5.98 1.22 -1.72
C GLU A 100 6.72 0.97 -3.04
N VAL A 101 6.86 1.97 -3.91
CA VAL A 101 7.46 1.77 -5.22
C VAL A 101 8.47 2.87 -5.53
N VAL A 102 9.74 2.57 -5.30
CA VAL A 102 10.83 3.25 -6.01
C VAL A 102 11.08 2.40 -7.26
N PHE A 103 10.47 2.77 -8.39
CA PHE A 103 11.01 2.28 -9.65
C PHE A 103 12.45 2.81 -9.71
N ALA A 104 13.41 1.93 -9.49
CA ALA A 104 14.80 2.21 -9.81
C ALA A 104 14.83 2.45 -11.33
N SER A 105 14.62 3.69 -11.76
CA SER A 105 14.95 4.08 -13.11
C SER A 105 16.47 3.96 -13.20
N THR A 106 16.94 2.84 -13.73
CA THR A 106 18.34 2.52 -14.02
C THR A 106 18.94 3.42 -15.10
N LYS A 107 18.34 4.58 -15.37
CA LYS A 107 18.89 5.60 -16.25
C LYS A 107 18.91 6.95 -15.52
N PRO A 108 20.07 7.64 -15.51
CA PRO A 108 20.11 9.04 -15.10
C PRO A 108 19.14 9.85 -15.98
N PRO A 109 18.59 10.97 -15.46
CA PRO A 109 17.67 11.78 -16.23
C PRO A 109 18.38 12.33 -17.46
N GLY A 110 18.10 11.74 -18.63
CA GLY A 110 18.40 12.35 -19.92
C GLY A 110 17.52 13.59 -20.12
N PRO A 111 17.88 14.51 -21.03
CA PRO A 111 17.30 15.86 -21.08
C PRO A 111 15.83 15.95 -21.47
N ILE A 112 15.14 14.83 -21.70
CA ILE A 112 13.73 14.80 -22.14
C ILE A 112 13.06 13.54 -21.57
N SER A 113 12.76 13.54 -20.26
CA SER A 113 11.73 12.65 -19.72
C SER A 113 10.47 13.48 -19.61
N HIS A 114 9.45 13.20 -20.43
CA HIS A 114 8.14 13.83 -20.29
C HIS A 114 7.69 13.75 -18.81
N GLY A 115 7.40 14.90 -18.22
CA GLY A 115 7.27 15.12 -16.77
C GLY A 115 6.01 14.54 -16.12
N GLY A 116 5.63 13.31 -16.48
CA GLY A 116 4.50 12.59 -15.91
C GLY A 116 4.85 11.88 -14.60
N SER A 117 3.83 11.65 -13.79
CA SER A 117 3.91 10.94 -12.51
C SER A 117 4.34 9.49 -12.67
N LYS A 118 5.39 9.05 -11.97
CA LYS A 118 5.96 7.70 -12.10
C LYS A 118 5.48 6.74 -11.02
N THR A 119 5.02 7.28 -9.90
CA THR A 119 4.51 6.53 -8.75
C THR A 119 3.14 7.08 -8.36
N ILE A 120 2.37 6.29 -7.60
CA ILE A 120 1.12 6.76 -6.99
C ILE A 120 1.39 7.97 -6.08
N GLY A 121 2.55 7.99 -5.42
CA GLY A 121 3.04 9.12 -4.65
C GLY A 121 3.18 10.41 -5.45
N ASP A 122 3.83 10.34 -6.62
CA ASP A 122 3.98 11.49 -7.52
C ASP A 122 2.62 11.94 -8.07
N LEU A 123 1.79 10.97 -8.46
CA LEU A 123 0.46 11.22 -9.02
C LEU A 123 -0.43 11.98 -8.04
N LEU A 124 -0.46 11.53 -6.78
CA LEU A 124 -1.22 12.20 -5.73
C LEU A 124 -0.57 13.54 -5.35
N ALA A 125 0.76 13.61 -5.25
CA ALA A 125 1.46 14.87 -4.98
C ALA A 125 1.15 15.95 -6.01
N ASN A 126 1.07 15.58 -7.29
CA ASN A 126 0.79 16.52 -8.37
C ASN A 126 -0.70 16.88 -8.46
N ASN A 127 -1.62 15.99 -8.09
CA ASN A 127 -3.04 16.16 -8.40
C ASN A 127 -3.97 16.32 -7.17
N HIS A 128 -3.48 16.10 -5.94
CA HIS A 128 -4.32 16.14 -4.73
C HIS A 128 -5.07 17.46 -4.51
N HIS A 129 -4.52 18.57 -5.00
CA HIS A 129 -5.15 19.90 -4.93
C HIS A 129 -6.42 20.03 -5.78
N LEU A 130 -6.64 19.10 -6.72
CA LEU A 130 -7.82 19.04 -7.57
C LEU A 130 -8.95 18.19 -6.97
N LEU A 131 -8.69 17.48 -5.85
CA LEU A 131 -9.73 16.70 -5.18
C LEU A 131 -10.82 17.63 -4.63
N PRO A 132 -12.09 17.20 -4.65
CA PRO A 132 -13.17 18.01 -4.09
C PRO A 132 -12.95 18.31 -2.61
N SER A 133 -13.28 19.53 -2.17
CA SER A 133 -13.07 19.99 -0.79
C SER A 133 -13.84 19.18 0.27
N TRP A 134 -14.88 18.47 -0.13
CA TRP A 134 -15.66 17.58 0.74
C TRP A 134 -14.96 16.25 1.02
N LEU A 135 -13.89 15.92 0.30
CA LEU A 135 -13.19 14.66 0.38
C LEU A 135 -11.84 14.81 1.10
N LEU A 136 -11.67 14.12 2.22
CA LEU A 136 -10.40 14.08 2.93
C LEU A 136 -9.46 13.04 2.30
N LEU A 137 -8.17 13.36 2.24
CA LEU A 137 -7.15 12.41 1.79
C LEU A 137 -6.25 12.03 2.97
N PHE A 138 -6.29 10.75 3.35
CA PHE A 138 -5.38 10.15 4.30
C PHE A 138 -4.37 9.29 3.56
N ILE A 139 -3.09 9.51 3.88
CA ILE A 139 -1.99 8.76 3.29
C ILE A 139 -1.13 8.17 4.40
N THR A 140 -0.66 6.95 4.22
CA THR A 140 0.38 6.36 5.06
C THR A 140 1.67 6.25 4.26
N ALA A 141 2.80 6.53 4.91
CA ALA A 141 4.11 6.48 4.30
C ALA A 141 5.17 6.20 5.36
N ARG A 142 6.30 5.60 4.97
CA ARG A 142 7.43 5.45 5.91
C ARG A 142 8.16 6.77 6.12
N ARG A 143 8.61 7.01 7.35
CA ARG A 143 9.25 8.27 7.80
C ARG A 143 10.46 8.68 6.94
N GLN A 144 11.19 7.72 6.39
CA GLN A 144 12.40 7.95 5.59
C GLN A 144 12.13 8.54 4.20
N ASN A 145 10.91 8.48 3.68
CA ASN A 145 10.62 9.02 2.35
C ASN A 145 10.50 10.55 2.38
N LYS A 146 11.64 11.23 2.22
CA LYS A 146 11.74 12.69 2.20
C LYS A 146 10.97 13.34 1.03
N HIS A 147 10.84 12.64 -0.09
CA HIS A 147 10.12 13.15 -1.26
C HIS A 147 8.64 13.31 -0.93
N ILE A 148 7.99 12.25 -0.47
CA ILE A 148 6.58 12.27 -0.04
C ILE A 148 6.38 13.24 1.13
N ALA A 149 7.30 13.24 2.10
CA ALA A 149 7.23 14.14 3.24
C ALA A 149 7.25 15.63 2.84
N LYS A 150 7.94 15.99 1.74
CA LYS A 150 7.97 17.35 1.19
C LYS A 150 6.73 17.65 0.35
N ALA A 151 6.32 16.71 -0.50
CA ALA A 151 5.14 16.83 -1.36
C ALA A 151 3.87 17.13 -0.55
N PHE A 152 3.69 16.47 0.59
CA PHE A 152 2.54 16.66 1.46
C PHE A 152 2.87 17.54 2.69
N SER A 153 3.72 18.56 2.52
CA SER A 153 4.14 19.45 3.62
C SER A 153 2.99 20.27 4.24
N SER A 154 1.93 20.55 3.48
CA SER A 154 0.72 21.23 3.98
C SER A 154 -0.20 20.32 4.80
N TYR A 155 0.01 19.01 4.77
CA TYR A 155 -0.84 18.05 5.46
C TYR A 155 -0.40 17.92 6.92
N LYS A 156 -1.38 17.66 7.81
CA LYS A 156 -1.10 17.39 9.21
C LYS A 156 -0.35 16.06 9.35
N ARG A 157 0.92 16.13 9.80
CA ARG A 157 1.75 14.94 10.01
C ARG A 157 1.44 14.28 11.36
N ILE A 158 1.04 13.02 11.33
CA ILE A 158 0.85 12.18 12.52
C ILE A 158 1.92 11.09 12.53
N THR A 159 2.95 11.27 13.35
CA THR A 159 3.98 10.26 13.62
C THR A 159 3.57 9.39 14.80
N ILE A 160 3.46 8.08 14.59
CA ILE A 160 2.97 7.08 15.58
C ILE A 160 4.10 6.31 16.28
N ASP A 161 5.34 6.52 15.86
CA ASP A 161 6.56 5.82 16.31
C ASP A 161 7.59 6.81 16.89
N ASP A 162 7.16 8.00 17.35
CA ASP A 162 8.06 9.01 17.93
C ASP A 162 8.07 8.92 19.46
N LEU A 163 9.11 8.32 20.02
CA LEU A 163 9.28 8.17 21.47
C LEU A 163 9.43 9.50 22.23
N ARG A 164 9.58 10.65 21.55
CA ARG A 164 9.50 11.95 22.22
C ARG A 164 8.06 12.31 22.61
N LYS A 165 7.05 11.62 22.06
CA LYS A 165 5.64 11.81 22.40
C LYS A 165 5.26 10.89 23.55
N SER A 166 4.75 11.48 24.63
CA SER A 166 4.30 10.74 25.83
C SER A 166 3.19 9.72 25.55
N GLN A 167 2.39 9.93 24.50
CA GLN A 167 1.36 8.97 24.08
C GLN A 167 2.01 7.68 23.56
N VAL A 168 3.00 7.78 22.68
CA VAL A 168 3.71 6.61 22.11
C VAL A 168 4.45 5.84 23.20
N VAL A 169 5.11 6.54 24.13
CA VAL A 169 5.78 5.91 25.28
C VAL A 169 4.77 5.12 26.13
N ARG A 170 3.61 5.72 26.42
CA ARG A 170 2.53 5.07 27.18
C ARG A 170 1.98 3.85 26.44
N ASP A 171 1.74 3.95 25.13
CA ASP A 171 1.20 2.84 24.34
C ASP A 171 2.16 1.65 24.32
N VAL A 172 3.47 1.89 24.16
CA VAL A 172 4.50 0.84 24.20
C VAL A 172 4.54 0.16 25.56
N GLN A 173 4.57 0.94 26.65
CA GLN A 173 4.59 0.39 28.01
C GLN A 173 3.32 -0.41 28.30
N GLN A 174 2.16 0.16 27.96
CA GLN A 174 0.86 -0.47 28.18
C GLN A 174 0.73 -1.77 27.39
N TYR A 175 1.20 -1.80 26.14
CA TYR A 175 1.19 -3.02 25.32
C TYR A 175 1.98 -4.15 26.00
N ILE A 176 3.19 -3.86 26.49
CA ILE A 176 4.01 -4.89 27.15
C ILE A 176 3.33 -5.38 28.45
N LEU A 177 2.77 -4.46 29.25
CA LEU A 177 2.06 -4.82 30.48
C LEU A 177 0.81 -5.67 30.20
N LEU A 178 0.00 -5.30 29.21
CA LEU A 178 -1.19 -6.07 28.82
C LEU A 178 -0.83 -7.47 28.32
N ARG A 179 0.24 -7.61 27.55
CA ARG A 179 0.76 -8.92 27.11
C ARG A 179 1.17 -9.78 28.30
N LEU A 180 1.87 -9.19 29.28
CA LEU A 180 2.29 -9.90 30.49
C LEU A 180 1.15 -10.32 31.41
N GLU A 181 0.11 -9.49 31.49
CA GLU A 181 -1.08 -9.77 32.29
C GLU A 181 -1.95 -10.85 31.64
N SER A 182 -2.11 -10.78 30.32
CA SER A 182 -2.95 -11.72 29.56
C SER A 182 -2.31 -13.10 29.35
N GLU A 183 -0.98 -13.21 29.32
CA GLU A 183 -0.29 -14.46 29.01
C GLU A 183 0.48 -15.04 30.20
N GLU A 184 0.00 -16.16 30.73
CA GLU A 184 0.64 -16.83 31.88
C GLU A 184 2.06 -17.33 31.60
N CYS A 185 2.39 -17.69 30.35
CA CYS A 185 3.73 -18.11 29.97
C CYS A 185 4.73 -16.96 30.13
N LEU A 186 4.37 -15.77 29.64
CA LEU A 186 5.16 -14.56 29.82
C LEU A 186 5.29 -14.19 31.29
N ARG A 187 4.16 -14.16 32.02
CA ARG A 187 4.14 -13.83 33.46
C ARG A 187 5.09 -14.70 34.28
N ARG A 188 5.10 -16.02 34.02
CA ARG A 188 5.97 -16.99 34.70
C ARG A 188 7.45 -16.79 34.39
N GLN A 189 7.79 -16.50 33.13
CA GLN A 189 9.17 -16.28 32.74
C GLN A 189 9.71 -14.94 33.23
N MET A 190 8.85 -13.92 33.39
CA MET A 190 9.25 -12.57 33.79
C MET A 190 9.33 -12.35 35.32
N CYS A 191 9.23 -13.38 36.18
CA CYS A 191 9.18 -13.24 37.65
C CYS A 191 10.48 -12.73 38.33
N ARG A 192 11.63 -12.69 37.65
CA ARG A 192 12.90 -12.16 38.21
C ARG A 192 13.57 -11.21 37.22
N GLY A 193 13.69 -9.92 37.57
CA GLY A 193 14.34 -8.91 36.72
C GLY A 193 13.41 -8.22 35.71
N THR A 194 12.09 -8.24 35.94
CA THR A 194 11.06 -7.67 35.06
C THR A 194 11.37 -6.23 34.64
N ALA A 195 11.73 -5.36 35.59
CA ALA A 195 11.90 -3.94 35.32
C ALA A 195 13.02 -3.64 34.31
N GLU A 196 14.16 -4.33 34.41
CA GLU A 196 15.27 -4.13 33.48
C GLU A 196 14.91 -4.66 32.09
N THR A 197 14.34 -5.85 31.98
CA THR A 197 13.89 -6.40 30.69
C THR A 197 12.79 -5.55 30.05
N LEU A 198 11.85 -5.02 30.84
CA LEU A 198 10.83 -4.08 30.37
C LEU A 198 11.46 -2.81 29.82
N ASN A 199 12.45 -2.25 30.52
CA ASN A 199 13.18 -1.08 30.06
C ASN A 199 13.95 -1.37 28.75
N GLN A 200 14.60 -2.54 28.66
CA GLN A 200 15.27 -2.99 27.44
C GLN A 200 14.31 -3.15 26.28
N LEU A 201 13.15 -3.78 26.47
CA LEU A 201 12.11 -3.93 25.45
C LEU A 201 11.56 -2.57 25.00
N HIS A 202 11.33 -1.67 25.94
CA HIS A 202 10.89 -0.30 25.65
C HIS A 202 11.91 0.44 24.78
N ILE A 203 13.19 0.45 25.16
CA ILE A 203 14.26 1.14 24.43
C ILE A 203 14.50 0.48 23.07
N LYS A 204 14.65 -0.84 23.02
CA LYS A 204 15.02 -1.57 21.80
C LYS A 204 13.92 -1.64 20.77
N SER A 205 12.66 -1.62 21.19
CA SER A 205 11.54 -1.58 20.24
C SER A 205 11.48 -0.28 19.47
N ASN A 206 11.96 0.84 20.05
CA ASN A 206 11.92 2.17 19.43
C ASN A 206 10.52 2.54 18.88
N GLY A 207 9.45 2.15 19.60
CA GLY A 207 8.07 2.35 19.16
C GLY A 207 7.56 1.35 18.11
N CYS A 208 8.33 0.32 17.76
CA CYS A 208 7.94 -0.73 16.82
C CYS A 208 7.20 -1.86 17.54
N PHE A 209 5.88 -1.91 17.41
CA PHE A 209 5.06 -2.95 18.03
C PHE A 209 5.34 -4.33 17.45
N LEU A 210 5.63 -4.42 16.15
CA LEU A 210 6.01 -5.68 15.51
C LEU A 210 7.28 -6.28 16.12
N TYR A 211 8.24 -5.44 16.54
CA TYR A 211 9.41 -5.90 17.27
C TYR A 211 9.02 -6.53 18.61
N LEU A 212 8.18 -5.84 19.38
CA LEU A 212 7.70 -6.32 20.68
C LEU A 212 6.93 -7.62 20.55
N GLU A 213 6.00 -7.68 19.59
CA GLU A 213 5.20 -8.87 19.29
C GLU A 213 6.10 -10.07 19.02
N ARG A 214 7.05 -9.95 18.08
CA ARG A 214 7.98 -11.04 17.73
C ARG A 214 8.86 -11.48 18.90
N VAL A 215 9.35 -10.55 19.73
CA VAL A 215 10.17 -10.90 20.90
C VAL A 215 9.33 -11.56 21.99
N LEU A 216 8.16 -11.00 22.32
CA LEU A 216 7.28 -11.55 23.35
C LEU A 216 6.71 -12.90 22.94
N ASP A 217 6.29 -13.08 21.69
CA ASP A 217 5.85 -14.40 21.18
C ASP A 217 6.99 -15.43 21.32
N GLY A 218 8.21 -15.06 20.92
CA GLY A 218 9.37 -15.92 21.06
C GLY A 218 9.66 -16.31 22.53
N VAL A 219 9.44 -15.40 23.48
CA VAL A 219 9.57 -15.68 24.93
C VAL A 219 8.44 -16.60 25.39
N ALA A 220 7.19 -16.33 25.00
CA ALA A 220 6.03 -17.12 25.35
C ALA A 220 6.15 -18.58 24.87
N ASP A 221 6.66 -18.77 23.65
CA ASP A 221 6.92 -20.08 23.04
C ASP A 221 8.18 -20.77 23.59
N GLY A 222 8.92 -20.11 24.47
CA GLY A 222 10.18 -20.61 25.03
C GLY A 222 11.32 -20.68 24.00
N CYS A 223 11.11 -20.11 22.82
CA CYS A 223 12.15 -19.99 21.81
C CYS A 223 13.21 -18.99 22.28
N ILE A 224 12.84 -17.85 22.84
CA ILE A 224 13.76 -16.81 23.33
C ILE A 224 13.82 -16.87 24.85
N VAL A 225 15.01 -17.04 25.41
CA VAL A 225 15.22 -16.95 26.84
C VAL A 225 15.30 -15.48 27.23
N LEU A 226 14.68 -15.10 28.35
CA LEU A 226 14.58 -13.70 28.80
C LEU A 226 15.93 -12.96 28.90
N ARG A 227 17.02 -13.69 29.18
CA ARG A 227 18.39 -13.13 29.22
C ARG A 227 18.91 -12.74 27.83
N GLU A 228 18.51 -13.48 26.79
CA GLU A 228 18.91 -13.23 25.40
C GLU A 228 18.31 -11.92 24.88
N VAL A 229 17.24 -11.40 25.48
CA VAL A 229 16.66 -10.09 25.12
C VAL A 229 17.72 -8.98 25.12
N ARG A 230 18.75 -9.09 25.96
CA ARG A 230 19.89 -8.15 25.98
C ARG A 230 20.77 -8.25 24.73
N ASP A 231 20.81 -9.40 24.08
CA ASP A 231 21.63 -9.66 22.89
C ASP A 231 20.85 -9.41 21.58
N ILE A 232 19.51 -9.35 21.65
CA ILE A 232 18.67 -9.00 20.48
C ILE A 232 18.98 -7.56 20.04
N PRO A 233 19.30 -7.30 18.76
CA PRO A 233 19.52 -5.96 18.26
C PRO A 233 18.28 -5.07 18.39
N GLY A 234 18.44 -3.76 18.59
CA GLY A 234 17.35 -2.78 18.73
C GLY A 234 16.72 -2.31 17.41
N THR A 235 16.70 -3.16 16.37
CA THR A 235 16.04 -2.86 15.09
C THR A 235 15.26 -4.08 14.63
N LEU A 236 14.15 -3.86 13.90
CA LEU A 236 13.34 -4.95 13.36
C LEU A 236 14.15 -5.86 12.42
N ASN A 237 14.97 -5.28 11.53
CA ASN A 237 15.85 -6.05 10.66
C ASN A 237 16.88 -6.85 11.45
N GLY A 238 17.48 -6.24 12.48
CA GLY A 238 18.43 -6.93 13.35
C GLY A 238 17.81 -8.07 14.13
N LEU A 239 16.56 -7.91 14.61
CA LEU A 239 15.79 -8.99 15.22
C LEU A 239 15.56 -10.15 14.24
N TYR A 240 15.11 -9.87 13.01
CA TYR A 240 14.91 -10.92 12.02
C TYR A 240 16.21 -11.63 11.65
N LEU A 241 17.32 -10.90 11.50
CA LEU A 241 18.63 -11.51 11.26
C LEU A 241 19.06 -12.41 12.43
N TRP A 242 18.87 -11.93 13.66
CA TRP A 242 19.17 -12.70 14.88
C TRP A 242 18.32 -13.98 14.96
N LEU A 243 17.02 -13.89 14.68
CA LEU A 243 16.11 -15.05 14.61
C LEU A 243 16.54 -16.03 13.51
N CYS A 244 16.83 -15.54 12.30
CA CYS A 244 17.29 -16.35 11.17
C CYS A 244 18.58 -17.09 11.49
N GLN A 245 19.58 -16.44 12.08
CA GLN A 245 20.85 -17.09 12.46
C GLN A 245 20.65 -18.22 13.47
N ARG A 246 19.62 -18.13 14.31
CA ARG A 246 19.33 -19.10 15.36
C ARG A 246 18.48 -20.27 14.86
N LEU A 247 17.51 -20.00 13.98
CA LEU A 247 16.58 -20.99 13.44
C LEU A 247 17.14 -21.72 12.20
N LEU A 248 18.00 -21.06 11.43
CA LEU A 248 18.60 -21.62 10.21
C LEU A 248 20.02 -22.09 10.48
N THR A 249 20.25 -23.40 10.51
CA THR A 249 21.60 -23.96 10.50
C THR A 249 22.19 -23.94 9.09
N ALA A 250 23.52 -24.01 8.96
CA ALA A 250 24.23 -24.00 7.66
C ALA A 250 23.71 -25.05 6.65
N LYS A 251 23.13 -26.16 7.14
CA LYS A 251 22.49 -27.21 6.32
C LYS A 251 21.18 -26.77 5.66
N HIS A 252 20.51 -25.73 6.16
CA HIS A 252 19.31 -25.16 5.54
C HIS A 252 19.67 -24.16 4.44
N PHE A 253 20.81 -23.48 4.54
CA PHE A 253 21.30 -22.53 3.53
C PHE A 253 21.79 -23.21 2.25
N SER A 254 22.30 -24.44 2.31
CA SER A 254 22.73 -25.20 1.12
C SER A 254 21.56 -25.59 0.19
N LYS A 255 20.31 -25.44 0.63
CA LYS A 255 19.10 -25.64 -0.20
C LYS A 255 18.53 -24.34 -0.78
N VAL A 256 19.09 -23.18 -0.43
CA VAL A 256 18.66 -21.89 -1.00
C VAL A 256 19.21 -21.82 -2.42
N ARG A 257 18.37 -22.15 -3.40
CA ARG A 257 18.69 -21.92 -4.82
C ARG A 257 18.92 -20.43 -5.02
N THR A 258 19.97 -20.09 -5.74
CA THR A 258 20.14 -18.75 -6.29
C THR A 258 18.87 -18.38 -7.04
N PRO A 259 18.30 -17.18 -6.82
CA PRO A 259 17.18 -16.71 -7.61
C PRO A 259 17.54 -16.82 -9.09
N THR A 260 16.62 -17.31 -9.92
CA THR A 260 16.84 -17.59 -11.35
C THR A 260 17.26 -16.37 -12.18
N TRP A 261 17.16 -15.15 -11.63
CA TRP A 261 17.66 -13.92 -12.23
C TRP A 261 19.16 -13.66 -11.98
N ALA A 262 19.76 -14.30 -10.96
CA ALA A 262 21.18 -14.16 -10.64
C ALA A 262 22.08 -15.11 -11.46
N SER A 263 21.52 -16.19 -12.03
CA SER A 263 22.24 -17.17 -12.87
C SER A 263 22.60 -16.67 -14.27
N GLY A 264 22.20 -15.44 -14.64
CA GLY A 264 22.51 -14.83 -15.94
C GLY A 264 23.73 -13.88 -15.95
N LEU A 265 24.40 -13.66 -14.81
CA LEU A 265 25.45 -12.64 -14.68
C LEU A 265 26.89 -13.17 -14.67
N ASP A 266 27.10 -14.49 -14.81
CA ASP A 266 28.45 -15.08 -14.73
C ASP A 266 28.80 -15.99 -15.92
N GLN A 267 28.73 -15.43 -17.13
CA GLN A 267 29.47 -15.97 -18.27
C GLN A 267 30.14 -14.83 -19.03
N SER A 268 31.32 -14.44 -18.56
CA SER A 268 32.32 -13.73 -19.36
C SER A 268 33.66 -14.39 -19.10
N PRO A 269 34.18 -15.25 -20.01
CA PRO A 269 35.51 -15.81 -19.84
C PRO A 269 36.55 -14.71 -20.06
N SER A 270 37.29 -14.41 -18.99
CA SER A 270 38.50 -13.60 -18.96
C SER A 270 39.52 -14.14 -19.97
N ARG A 271 39.70 -13.44 -21.11
CA ARG A 271 40.91 -13.59 -21.93
C ARG A 271 41.99 -12.70 -21.32
N LEU A 272 42.74 -13.26 -20.37
CA LEU A 272 44.06 -12.76 -20.02
C LEU A 272 45.06 -13.26 -21.07
N GLY A 273 45.91 -12.35 -21.53
CA GLY A 273 46.77 -12.50 -22.68
C GLY A 273 47.85 -13.57 -22.53
N GLN A 274 48.19 -14.16 -23.67
CA GLN A 274 49.49 -14.72 -23.94
C GLN A 274 49.87 -14.33 -25.37
N SER A 275 50.97 -13.61 -25.49
CA SER A 275 51.82 -13.61 -26.68
C SER A 275 53.26 -13.35 -26.20
N PRO A 276 54.24 -13.95 -26.90
CA PRO A 276 55.43 -14.57 -26.31
C PRO A 276 56.51 -13.60 -25.83
#